data_AF-A0A9X0YNY5-F1
#
_entry.id   AF-A0A9X0YNY5-F1
#
_cell.length_a   1.000
_cell.length_b   1.000
_cell.length_c   1.000
_cell.angle_alpha   90.00
_cell.angle_beta   90.00
_cell.angle_gamma   90.00
#
_symmetry.space_group_name_H-M   'P 1'
#
loop_
_entity.id
_entity.type
_entity.pdbx_description
1 polymer ?
#
loop_
_entity_poly.entity_id
_entity_poly.type
_entity_poly.pdbx_seq_one_letter_code
_entity_poly.pdbx_strand_id
1 'polypeptide(L)'
;MKSVWVVCLSLFMLTTACAQDKPSTTRLNLDKHDLSWITTASDFNQKPLSLEAIDSELSKLVAQAIKQDVLTSDIEIPINTKKLQYLGRKFPNDTGLFGTYNNWYPDKLDHLTWKAHFYTYGDFIITTKQDQAIDQKNVYYAIRSIIILQERYPELYEKLISATKTYITDAPAFVPLVNANQKFWIAFNDNPAYISSNNTIFMYRGTLPNTNPPIAQWNNISVINIHDINILGQSDLGSKPIYNASNPWKNYELHMTEGLPVSIAHEMLHNYIDYAYTADEHILPIKLYRGKTNFIYAEENAVIHTLYSYIKKKGGLLNNQSNYYYKTVFEPNIKILNRGHQLKAYCKVFSNLNSKPKDYKSNFLIPIFE
;
A
#
# COMPACT_ATOMS: atom_id res chain seq x y z
N MET A 1 -66.19 -27.03 -39.04
CA MET A 1 -65.86 -28.39 -38.58
C MET A 1 -64.35 -28.48 -38.38
N LYS A 2 -63.91 -28.47 -37.12
CA LYS A 2 -63.04 -29.47 -36.47
C LYS A 2 -61.67 -29.78 -37.11
N SER A 3 -60.68 -29.74 -36.22
CA SER A 3 -59.36 -30.40 -36.22
C SER A 3 -58.25 -29.58 -36.89
N VAL A 4 -57.37 -28.85 -36.19
CA VAL A 4 -56.38 -29.30 -35.17
C VAL A 4 -55.62 -30.53 -35.66
N TRP A 5 -54.38 -30.31 -36.11
CA TRP A 5 -53.13 -30.99 -35.74
C TRP A 5 -52.01 -30.16 -36.44
N VAL A 6 -51.36 -29.20 -35.78
CA VAL A 6 -50.30 -29.33 -34.75
C VAL A 6 -48.94 -29.64 -35.40
N VAL A 7 -47.94 -28.89 -34.94
CA VAL A 7 -46.49 -28.93 -35.21
C VAL A 7 -46.03 -28.17 -36.47
N CYS A 8 -45.53 -26.93 -36.27
CA CYS A 8 -44.11 -26.60 -36.54
C CYS A 8 -43.78 -25.09 -36.58
N LEU A 9 -44.69 -24.16 -36.28
CA LEU A 9 -44.34 -22.73 -36.37
C LEU A 9 -45.04 -21.89 -35.31
N SER A 10 -44.51 -21.94 -34.09
CA SER A 10 -44.77 -20.92 -33.08
C SER A 10 -43.90 -21.19 -31.87
N LEU A 11 -42.76 -20.52 -31.78
CA LEU A 11 -42.18 -20.03 -30.53
C LEU A 11 -40.84 -19.39 -30.88
N PHE A 12 -40.89 -18.11 -31.30
CA PHE A 12 -39.99 -17.05 -30.83
C PHE A 12 -40.24 -15.79 -31.66
N MET A 13 -41.41 -15.18 -31.47
CA MET A 13 -41.59 -13.74 -31.62
C MET A 13 -42.78 -13.33 -30.76
N LEU A 14 -42.49 -12.45 -29.79
CA LEU A 14 -43.35 -11.33 -29.33
C LEU A 14 -44.67 -11.79 -28.63
N THR A 15 -45.10 -11.28 -27.49
CA THR A 15 -44.94 -9.94 -26.90
C THR A 15 -45.70 -9.94 -25.56
N THR A 16 -45.03 -9.41 -24.52
CA THR A 16 -45.55 -8.44 -23.53
C THR A 16 -46.84 -8.67 -22.72
N ALA A 17 -46.62 -8.54 -21.40
CA ALA A 17 -47.33 -7.67 -20.45
C ALA A 17 -48.41 -8.26 -19.52
N CYS A 18 -48.07 -8.26 -18.22
CA CYS A 18 -48.80 -7.77 -17.04
C CYS A 18 -50.20 -8.35 -16.72
N ALA A 19 -50.61 -8.62 -15.48
CA ALA A 19 -50.04 -8.53 -14.13
C ALA A 19 -51.07 -9.16 -13.13
N GLN A 20 -50.61 -9.45 -11.90
CA GLN A 20 -51.38 -9.47 -10.62
C GLN A 20 -52.35 -10.67 -10.35
N ASP A 21 -52.42 -11.29 -9.17
CA ASP A 21 -51.94 -10.89 -7.84
C ASP A 21 -51.70 -12.05 -6.83
N LYS A 22 -50.87 -11.69 -5.84
CA LYS A 22 -50.36 -12.39 -4.61
C LYS A 22 -51.45 -12.52 -3.50
N PRO A 23 -51.25 -13.14 -2.30
CA PRO A 23 -50.03 -13.26 -1.43
C PRO A 23 -49.82 -14.67 -0.77
N SER A 24 -48.78 -15.01 0.03
CA SER A 24 -47.86 -14.26 0.92
C SER A 24 -46.47 -14.91 1.15
N THR A 25 -45.43 -14.07 1.10
CA THR A 25 -44.14 -13.94 1.84
C THR A 25 -43.58 -15.08 2.72
N THR A 26 -42.25 -15.33 2.74
CA THR A 26 -41.13 -14.40 3.09
C THR A 26 -39.86 -14.58 2.23
N ARG A 27 -39.32 -13.52 1.57
CA ARG A 27 -38.11 -12.68 1.90
C ARG A 27 -36.76 -13.43 1.79
N LEU A 28 -35.65 -12.95 1.23
CA LEU A 28 -35.22 -11.74 0.50
C LEU A 28 -33.73 -11.94 0.08
N ASN A 29 -33.34 -11.40 -1.08
CA ASN A 29 -31.99 -11.00 -1.53
C ASN A 29 -30.89 -12.06 -1.77
N LEU A 30 -30.66 -12.39 -3.05
CA LEU A 30 -29.30 -12.52 -3.63
C LEU A 30 -29.21 -12.03 -5.09
N ASP A 31 -30.18 -11.24 -5.56
CA ASP A 31 -30.00 -10.38 -6.74
C ASP A 31 -29.62 -8.98 -6.27
N LYS A 32 -28.34 -8.67 -6.38
CA LYS A 32 -27.76 -7.34 -6.67
C LYS A 32 -26.23 -7.52 -6.74
N HIS A 33 -25.63 -6.96 -7.79
CA HIS A 33 -24.19 -6.94 -8.11
C HIS A 33 -23.66 -7.99 -9.09
N ASP A 34 -24.43 -8.31 -10.14
CA ASP A 34 -23.81 -8.53 -11.45
C ASP A 34 -23.78 -7.19 -12.20
N LEU A 35 -22.58 -6.67 -12.44
CA LEU A 35 -22.31 -5.41 -13.16
C LEU A 35 -21.58 -5.68 -14.49
N SER A 36 -21.52 -6.94 -14.95
CA SER A 36 -20.88 -7.34 -16.21
C SER A 36 -21.53 -6.76 -17.47
N TRP A 37 -22.69 -6.10 -17.33
CA TRP A 37 -23.46 -5.46 -18.39
C TRP A 37 -23.21 -3.94 -18.51
N ILE A 38 -22.41 -3.33 -17.63
CA ILE A 38 -21.99 -1.94 -17.80
C ILE A 38 -20.76 -1.92 -18.71
N THR A 39 -20.99 -1.86 -20.01
CA THR A 39 -19.95 -1.50 -20.99
C THR A 39 -19.84 0.01 -21.04
N THR A 40 -18.81 0.58 -20.40
CA THR A 40 -18.39 1.97 -20.70
C THR A 40 -17.56 1.97 -21.97
N ALA A 41 -17.66 3.03 -22.76
CA ALA A 41 -17.18 3.11 -24.15
C ALA A 41 -15.65 3.08 -24.35
N SER A 42 -14.87 2.68 -23.34
CA SER A 42 -13.41 2.84 -23.29
C SER A 42 -12.63 1.54 -23.06
N ASP A 43 -13.29 0.42 -22.78
CA ASP A 43 -12.62 -0.78 -22.24
C ASP A 43 -12.00 -1.72 -23.29
N PHE A 44 -12.01 -1.37 -24.59
CA PHE A 44 -11.57 -2.30 -25.65
C PHE A 44 -10.52 -1.77 -26.64
N ASN A 45 -9.73 -0.74 -26.29
CA ASN A 45 -8.61 -0.36 -27.16
C ASN A 45 -7.43 0.33 -26.46
N GLN A 46 -7.18 0.04 -25.19
CA GLN A 46 -5.90 0.44 -24.62
C GLN A 46 -4.84 -0.57 -25.05
N LYS A 47 -4.03 -0.21 -26.06
CA LYS A 47 -2.66 -0.72 -26.11
C LYS A 47 -2.05 -0.46 -24.72
N PRO A 48 -1.30 -1.40 -24.11
CA PRO A 48 -0.62 -1.13 -22.86
C PRO A 48 0.13 0.19 -23.01
N LEU A 49 -0.30 1.22 -22.27
CA LEU A 49 0.31 2.53 -22.35
C LEU A 49 1.72 2.40 -21.79
N SER A 50 2.71 3.04 -22.43
CA SER A 50 4.03 3.13 -21.81
C SER A 50 3.93 3.95 -20.51
N LEU A 51 4.90 3.79 -19.61
CA LEU A 51 4.95 4.59 -18.38
C LEU A 51 4.94 6.09 -18.69
N GLU A 52 5.60 6.55 -19.76
CA GLU A 52 5.54 7.96 -20.15
C GLU A 52 4.14 8.40 -20.60
N ALA A 53 3.40 7.52 -21.27
CA ALA A 53 2.02 7.80 -21.68
C ALA A 53 1.06 7.80 -20.49
N ILE A 54 1.24 6.88 -19.54
CA ILE A 54 0.55 6.85 -18.24
C ILE A 54 0.81 8.17 -17.49
N ASP A 55 2.08 8.56 -17.36
CA ASP A 55 2.49 9.79 -16.67
C ASP A 55 1.89 11.05 -17.32
N SER A 56 1.93 11.13 -18.65
CA SER A 56 1.37 12.26 -19.39
C SER A 56 -0.15 12.38 -19.18
N GLU A 57 -0.86 11.26 -19.22
CA GLU A 57 -2.32 11.23 -19.12
C GLU A 57 -2.81 11.50 -17.69
N LEU A 58 -2.21 10.86 -16.67
CA LEU A 58 -2.53 11.17 -15.26
C LEU A 58 -2.24 12.63 -14.93
N SER A 59 -1.10 13.15 -15.38
CA SER A 59 -0.71 14.54 -15.10
C SER A 59 -1.72 15.53 -15.69
N LYS A 60 -2.16 15.31 -16.94
CA LYS A 60 -3.19 16.13 -17.58
C LYS A 60 -4.52 16.05 -16.84
N LEU A 61 -4.99 14.84 -16.50
CA LEU A 61 -6.26 14.64 -15.83
C LEU A 61 -6.31 15.33 -14.46
N VAL A 62 -5.28 15.13 -13.63
CA VAL A 62 -5.24 15.78 -12.31
C VAL A 62 -5.03 17.28 -12.44
N ALA A 63 -4.17 17.76 -13.35
CA ALA A 63 -4.00 19.20 -13.56
C ALA A 63 -5.29 19.88 -14.05
N GLN A 64 -6.05 19.20 -14.93
CA GLN A 64 -7.35 19.69 -15.38
C GLN A 64 -8.37 19.71 -14.25
N ALA A 65 -8.43 18.64 -13.44
CA ALA A 65 -9.31 18.58 -12.28
C ALA A 65 -9.00 19.68 -11.25
N ILE A 66 -7.71 19.94 -10.98
CA ILE A 66 -7.27 21.05 -10.11
C ILE A 66 -7.68 22.40 -10.71
N LYS A 67 -7.44 22.63 -12.00
CA LYS A 67 -7.80 23.89 -12.68
C LYS A 67 -9.31 24.15 -12.66
N GLN A 68 -10.11 23.10 -12.66
CA GLN A 68 -11.57 23.15 -12.61
C GLN A 68 -12.14 23.10 -11.18
N ASP A 69 -11.27 23.02 -10.15
CA ASP A 69 -11.65 22.89 -8.74
C ASP A 69 -12.52 21.65 -8.43
N VAL A 70 -12.35 20.56 -9.20
CA VAL A 70 -13.16 19.33 -9.09
C VAL A 70 -12.40 18.15 -8.49
N LEU A 71 -11.17 18.34 -7.98
CA LEU A 71 -10.45 17.28 -7.25
C LEU A 71 -11.13 16.89 -5.94
N THR A 72 -12.09 17.72 -5.50
CA THR A 72 -13.05 17.46 -4.42
C THR A 72 -14.26 16.60 -4.88
N SER A 73 -14.17 15.98 -6.05
CA SER A 73 -15.18 15.11 -6.61
C SER A 73 -14.58 13.82 -7.17
N ASP A 74 -15.47 12.97 -7.66
CA ASP A 74 -15.20 11.61 -8.08
C ASP A 74 -14.58 11.61 -9.50
N ILE A 75 -13.31 11.23 -9.64
CA ILE A 75 -12.56 11.32 -10.91
C ILE A 75 -12.21 9.92 -11.42
N GLU A 76 -12.62 9.62 -12.65
CA GLU A 76 -12.20 8.40 -13.34
C GLU A 76 -10.74 8.52 -13.77
N ILE A 77 -9.91 7.55 -13.35
CA ILE A 77 -8.56 7.40 -13.84
C ILE A 77 -8.61 6.30 -14.91
N PRO A 78 -8.50 6.65 -16.21
CA PRO A 78 -8.68 5.70 -17.30
C PRO A 78 -7.53 4.68 -17.37
N ILE A 79 -6.48 4.87 -16.57
CA ILE A 79 -5.38 3.94 -16.40
C ILE A 79 -5.77 3.00 -15.27
N ASN A 80 -5.94 1.70 -15.57
CA ASN A 80 -6.41 0.63 -14.68
C ASN A 80 -7.89 0.70 -14.23
N THR A 81 -8.69 1.63 -14.77
CA THR A 81 -10.15 1.78 -14.57
C THR A 81 -10.60 2.11 -13.14
N LYS A 82 -9.67 2.43 -12.22
CA LYS A 82 -10.05 2.81 -10.85
C LYS A 82 -10.44 4.28 -10.77
N LYS A 83 -11.37 4.57 -9.86
CA LYS A 83 -11.83 5.93 -9.58
C LYS A 83 -11.07 6.49 -8.38
N LEU A 84 -10.56 7.71 -8.51
CA LEU A 84 -10.17 8.51 -7.35
C LEU A 84 -11.44 9.10 -6.73
N GLN A 85 -11.73 8.74 -5.49
CA GLN A 85 -12.91 9.25 -4.79
C GLN A 85 -12.48 10.14 -3.63
N TYR A 86 -13.00 11.36 -3.59
CA TYR A 86 -12.81 12.27 -2.46
C TYR A 86 -13.94 12.07 -1.43
N LEU A 87 -13.56 11.78 -0.19
CA LEU A 87 -14.51 11.51 0.89
C LEU A 87 -14.79 12.74 1.76
N GLY A 88 -14.16 13.87 1.48
CA GLY A 88 -14.27 15.09 2.28
C GLY A 88 -13.20 15.22 3.36
N ARG A 89 -13.21 16.38 4.02
CA ARG A 89 -12.37 16.66 5.19
C ARG A 89 -13.01 16.12 6.47
N LYS A 90 -12.49 15.02 7.01
CA LYS A 90 -13.14 14.24 8.08
C LYS A 90 -12.11 13.68 9.07
N PHE A 91 -12.54 13.23 10.25
CA PHE A 91 -11.68 12.37 11.07
C PHE A 91 -11.64 10.95 10.48
N PRO A 92 -10.57 10.16 10.69
CA PRO A 92 -10.50 8.79 10.19
C PRO A 92 -11.71 7.94 10.61
N ASN A 93 -12.16 8.08 11.85
CA ASN A 93 -13.33 7.37 12.38
C ASN A 93 -14.65 7.70 11.66
N ASP A 94 -14.76 8.90 11.06
CA ASP A 94 -15.96 9.34 10.34
C ASP A 94 -16.00 8.83 8.89
N THR A 95 -14.91 8.22 8.41
CA THR A 95 -14.81 7.76 7.01
C THR A 95 -15.47 6.40 6.78
N GLY A 96 -15.67 5.61 7.85
CA GLY A 96 -16.10 4.21 7.74
C GLY A 96 -15.03 3.26 7.16
N LEU A 97 -13.82 3.76 6.83
CA LEU A 97 -12.74 2.97 6.25
C LEU A 97 -11.99 2.12 7.28
N PHE A 98 -12.06 2.49 8.56
CA PHE A 98 -11.24 1.97 9.65
C PHE A 98 -12.00 1.02 10.62
N GLY A 99 -13.16 0.49 10.20
CA GLY A 99 -14.00 -0.38 11.02
C GLY A 99 -14.65 0.32 12.23
N THR A 100 -15.61 -0.35 12.87
CA THR A 100 -16.40 0.15 14.02
C THR A 100 -15.78 -0.20 15.38
N TYR A 101 -14.44 -0.27 15.50
CA TYR A 101 -13.81 -0.67 16.76
C TYR A 101 -13.39 0.52 17.63
N ASN A 102 -13.83 0.47 18.89
CA ASN A 102 -13.79 1.56 19.88
C ASN A 102 -12.44 1.83 20.56
N ASN A 103 -11.37 1.11 20.23
CA ASN A 103 -10.04 1.37 20.83
C ASN A 103 -8.97 1.12 19.79
N TRP A 104 -8.63 2.16 19.03
CA TRP A 104 -7.30 2.27 18.47
C TRP A 104 -6.34 2.21 19.66
N TYR A 105 -5.22 1.50 19.59
CA TYR A 105 -4.14 1.72 20.56
C TYR A 105 -3.53 3.10 20.22
N PRO A 106 -3.93 4.20 20.90
CA PRO A 106 -3.67 5.56 20.42
C PRO A 106 -2.21 5.95 20.62
N ASP A 107 -1.50 5.27 21.52
CA ASP A 107 -0.15 5.60 22.01
C ASP A 107 0.93 5.78 20.93
N LYS A 108 0.61 5.54 19.65
CA LYS A 108 1.48 5.81 18.49
C LYS A 108 0.76 6.35 17.24
N LEU A 109 -0.49 6.78 17.38
CA LEU A 109 -1.34 7.24 16.27
C LEU A 109 -1.89 8.66 16.50
N ASP A 110 -1.40 9.40 17.52
CA ASP A 110 -1.82 10.77 17.80
C ASP A 110 -1.74 11.68 16.56
N HIS A 111 -0.71 11.48 15.72
CA HIS A 111 -0.54 12.15 14.43
C HIS A 111 -1.51 11.69 13.34
N LEU A 112 -2.48 10.85 13.63
CA LEU A 112 -3.58 10.43 12.75
C LEU A 112 -4.95 10.74 13.37
N THR A 113 -5.01 11.39 14.54
CA THR A 113 -6.28 11.74 15.23
C THR A 113 -6.91 13.06 14.78
N TRP A 114 -6.47 13.64 13.67
CA TRP A 114 -6.91 14.95 13.19
C TRP A 114 -7.78 14.84 11.92
N LYS A 115 -8.48 15.93 11.58
CA LYS A 115 -9.30 16.00 10.37
C LYS A 115 -8.46 16.17 9.11
N ALA A 116 -8.46 15.16 8.24
CA ALA A 116 -7.73 15.15 6.98
C ALA A 116 -8.65 15.19 5.77
N HIS A 117 -8.10 15.59 4.63
CA HIS A 117 -8.72 15.39 3.32
C HIS A 117 -8.49 13.94 2.92
N PHE A 118 -9.56 13.17 2.75
CA PHE A 118 -9.48 11.74 2.44
C PHE A 118 -9.77 11.47 0.97
N TYR A 119 -8.89 10.72 0.34
CA TYR A 119 -9.05 10.21 -1.00
C TYR A 119 -8.92 8.69 -0.98
N THR A 120 -9.65 7.99 -1.85
CA THR A 120 -9.49 6.54 -2.04
C THR A 120 -9.23 6.21 -3.49
N TYR A 121 -8.33 5.26 -3.72
CA TYR A 121 -7.93 4.78 -5.04
C TYR A 121 -7.65 3.26 -4.96
N GLY A 122 -8.63 2.45 -5.37
CA GLY A 122 -8.57 1.00 -5.16
C GLY A 122 -8.49 0.63 -3.68
N ASP A 123 -7.45 -0.13 -3.31
CA ASP A 123 -7.20 -0.53 -1.92
C ASP A 123 -6.45 0.53 -1.10
N PHE A 124 -6.10 1.67 -1.72
CA PHE A 124 -5.35 2.74 -1.10
C PHE A 124 -6.25 3.84 -0.54
N ILE A 125 -5.86 4.33 0.63
CA ILE A 125 -6.32 5.56 1.25
C ILE A 125 -5.17 6.56 1.09
N ILE A 126 -5.47 7.77 0.62
CA ILE A 126 -4.50 8.86 0.52
C ILE A 126 -5.04 10.02 1.34
N THR A 127 -4.21 10.63 2.18
CA THR A 127 -4.64 11.80 2.97
C THR A 127 -3.66 12.95 2.95
N THR A 128 -4.19 14.16 2.99
CA THR A 128 -3.43 15.41 3.12
C THR A 128 -3.96 16.26 4.28
N LYS A 129 -3.07 17.06 4.90
CA LYS A 129 -3.45 17.98 5.99
C LYS A 129 -4.34 19.12 5.52
N GLN A 130 -3.98 19.68 4.37
CA GLN A 130 -4.65 20.80 3.74
C GLN A 130 -5.11 20.40 2.33
N ASP A 131 -5.71 21.36 1.62
CA ASP A 131 -6.27 21.19 0.28
C ASP A 131 -5.57 22.07 -0.76
N GLN A 132 -4.34 22.53 -0.47
CA GLN A 132 -3.62 23.46 -1.34
C GLN A 132 -3.10 22.75 -2.59
N ALA A 133 -2.69 23.53 -3.61
CA ALA A 133 -2.16 22.98 -4.86
C ALA A 133 -1.02 21.97 -4.66
N ILE A 134 -0.19 22.15 -3.63
CA ILE A 134 0.89 21.21 -3.29
C ILE A 134 0.35 19.89 -2.73
N ASP A 135 -0.67 19.93 -1.88
CA ASP A 135 -1.36 18.75 -1.35
C ASP A 135 -2.02 17.95 -2.48
N GLN A 136 -2.66 18.64 -3.42
CA GLN A 136 -3.25 18.00 -4.60
C GLN A 136 -2.20 17.34 -5.49
N LYS A 137 -1.04 18.00 -5.66
CA LYS A 137 0.10 17.43 -6.38
C LYS A 137 0.64 16.18 -5.66
N ASN A 138 0.60 16.14 -4.33
CA ASN A 138 0.97 14.95 -3.55
C ASN A 138 0.02 13.78 -3.81
N VAL A 139 -1.30 14.02 -3.89
CA VAL A 139 -2.29 12.99 -4.25
C VAL A 139 -2.00 12.39 -5.63
N TYR A 140 -1.74 13.24 -6.63
CA TYR A 140 -1.32 12.80 -7.97
C TYR A 140 -0.09 11.88 -7.90
N TYR A 141 0.96 12.31 -7.21
CA TYR A 141 2.20 11.54 -7.13
C TYR A 141 2.06 10.24 -6.35
N ALA A 142 1.17 10.17 -5.35
CA ALA A 142 0.84 8.93 -4.67
C ALA A 142 0.20 7.91 -5.63
N ILE A 143 -0.80 8.33 -6.42
CA ILE A 143 -1.44 7.49 -7.44
C ILE A 143 -0.41 7.03 -8.47
N ARG A 144 0.42 7.96 -8.97
CA ARG A 144 1.50 7.63 -9.90
C ARG A 144 2.47 6.60 -9.32
N SER A 145 2.85 6.75 -8.06
CA SER A 145 3.76 5.83 -7.39
C SER A 145 3.17 4.43 -7.24
N ILE A 146 1.87 4.33 -6.93
CA ILE A 146 1.14 3.06 -6.90
C ILE A 146 1.22 2.38 -8.27
N ILE A 147 0.95 3.12 -9.35
CA ILE A 147 0.98 2.58 -10.71
C ILE A 147 2.40 2.16 -11.11
N ILE A 148 3.43 2.95 -10.76
CA ILE A 148 4.82 2.55 -11.01
C ILE A 148 5.16 1.25 -10.30
N LEU A 149 4.75 1.09 -9.03
CA LEU A 149 4.99 -0.14 -8.31
C LEU A 149 4.27 -1.32 -8.98
N GLN A 150 3.02 -1.13 -9.40
CA GLN A 150 2.23 -2.15 -10.12
C GLN A 150 2.86 -2.56 -11.45
N GLU A 151 3.20 -1.60 -12.31
CA GLU A 151 3.58 -1.86 -13.70
C GLU A 151 5.08 -2.12 -13.88
N ARG A 152 5.93 -1.38 -13.14
CA ARG A 152 7.39 -1.47 -13.28
C ARG A 152 8.02 -2.45 -12.32
N TYR A 153 7.44 -2.62 -11.14
CA TYR A 153 7.95 -3.49 -10.08
C TYR A 153 6.89 -4.53 -9.63
N PRO A 154 6.25 -5.26 -10.57
CA PRO A 154 5.09 -6.10 -10.26
C PRO A 154 5.37 -7.17 -9.20
N GLU A 155 6.56 -7.75 -9.16
CA GLU A 155 6.95 -8.76 -8.15
C GLU A 155 7.02 -8.16 -6.74
N LEU A 156 7.59 -6.96 -6.61
CA LEU A 156 7.65 -6.19 -5.35
C LEU A 156 6.24 -5.77 -4.91
N TYR A 157 5.44 -5.26 -5.84
CA TYR A 157 4.04 -4.89 -5.57
C TYR A 157 3.22 -6.10 -5.13
N GLU A 158 3.37 -7.24 -5.81
CA GLU A 158 2.66 -8.46 -5.48
C GLU A 158 2.97 -8.91 -4.05
N LYS A 159 4.26 -9.00 -3.69
CA LYS A 159 4.68 -9.45 -2.35
C LYS A 159 4.32 -8.47 -1.24
N LEU A 160 4.47 -7.16 -1.46
CA LEU A 160 4.25 -6.15 -0.42
C LEU A 160 2.80 -5.70 -0.27
N ILE A 161 2.02 -5.75 -1.36
CA ILE A 161 0.67 -5.22 -1.41
C ILE A 161 -0.32 -6.36 -1.64
N SER A 162 -0.36 -6.95 -2.84
CA SER A 162 -1.40 -7.88 -3.26
C SER A 162 -1.54 -9.10 -2.35
N ALA A 163 -0.44 -9.83 -2.14
CA ALA A 163 -0.42 -11.07 -1.38
C ALA A 163 -0.76 -10.85 0.09
N THR A 164 -0.47 -9.65 0.62
CA THR A 164 -0.74 -9.33 2.03
C THR A 164 -2.22 -9.11 2.33
N LYS A 165 -3.08 -8.97 1.31
CA LYS A 165 -4.53 -8.78 1.49
C LYS A 165 -5.29 -10.06 1.82
N THR A 166 -4.69 -11.22 1.57
CA THR A 166 -5.38 -12.50 1.69
C THR A 166 -5.12 -13.10 3.07
N TYR A 167 -6.16 -13.61 3.70
CA TYR A 167 -6.00 -14.38 4.93
C TYR A 167 -5.41 -15.74 4.64
N ILE A 168 -4.47 -16.13 5.48
CA ILE A 168 -4.07 -17.53 5.61
C ILE A 168 -5.23 -18.25 6.29
N THR A 169 -5.77 -19.26 5.63
CA THR A 169 -6.91 -20.04 6.14
C THR A 169 -6.47 -21.13 7.10
N ASP A 170 -5.24 -21.62 6.94
CA ASP A 170 -4.66 -22.62 7.82
C ASP A 170 -4.06 -21.97 9.07
N ALA A 171 -4.23 -22.62 10.21
CA ALA A 171 -3.66 -22.17 11.47
C ALA A 171 -2.13 -22.31 11.44
N PRO A 172 -1.35 -21.23 11.60
CA PRO A 172 0.10 -21.33 11.70
C PRO A 172 0.49 -22.07 12.99
N ALA A 173 1.45 -23.00 12.89
CA ALA A 173 1.85 -23.84 14.03
C ALA A 173 2.69 -23.10 15.09
N PHE A 174 3.27 -21.95 14.73
CA PHE A 174 4.27 -21.23 15.53
C PHE A 174 3.74 -19.93 16.16
N VAL A 175 2.55 -19.47 15.79
CA VAL A 175 1.90 -18.28 16.38
C VAL A 175 0.39 -18.46 16.54
N PRO A 176 -0.23 -17.87 17.57
CA PRO A 176 -1.66 -18.01 17.82
C PRO A 176 -2.53 -17.00 17.05
N LEU A 177 -2.04 -16.44 15.94
CA LEU A 177 -2.76 -15.39 15.20
C LEU A 177 -2.40 -15.38 13.71
N VAL A 178 -3.29 -14.82 12.89
CA VAL A 178 -3.08 -14.52 11.47
C VAL A 178 -3.44 -13.07 11.17
N ASN A 179 -2.69 -12.48 10.23
CA ASN A 179 -2.84 -11.09 9.82
C ASN A 179 -3.13 -11.01 8.32
N ALA A 180 -3.88 -10.00 7.89
CA ALA A 180 -4.00 -9.58 6.50
C ALA A 180 -4.22 -8.06 6.42
N ASN A 181 -3.72 -7.40 5.38
CA ASN A 181 -3.97 -5.99 5.13
C ASN A 181 -5.33 -5.78 4.46
N GLN A 182 -6.21 -5.01 5.07
CA GLN A 182 -7.48 -4.60 4.47
C GLN A 182 -7.28 -3.45 3.48
N LYS A 183 -6.46 -2.46 3.86
CA LYS A 183 -6.16 -1.25 3.08
C LYS A 183 -4.74 -0.79 3.34
N PHE A 184 -4.25 0.07 2.46
CA PHE A 184 -2.94 0.72 2.57
C PHE A 184 -3.14 2.22 2.63
N TRP A 185 -2.58 2.90 3.61
CA TRP A 185 -2.80 4.32 3.84
C TRP A 185 -1.52 5.12 3.63
N ILE A 186 -1.49 5.96 2.59
CA ILE A 186 -0.42 6.93 2.34
C ILE A 186 -0.86 8.27 2.92
N ALA A 187 -0.23 8.70 4.01
CA ALA A 187 -0.57 9.92 4.73
C ALA A 187 0.50 10.99 4.56
N PHE A 188 0.17 12.10 3.89
CA PHE A 188 1.00 13.30 3.88
C PHE A 188 0.70 14.14 5.12
N ASN A 189 1.65 14.17 6.07
CA ASN A 189 1.47 14.82 7.37
C ASN A 189 2.82 15.33 7.94
N ASP A 190 2.85 15.73 9.21
CA ASP A 190 4.03 16.25 9.91
C ASP A 190 4.82 15.16 10.68
N ASN A 191 4.60 13.89 10.35
CA ASN A 191 5.31 12.73 10.89
C ASN A 191 5.87 11.92 9.70
N PRO A 192 7.13 11.46 9.70
CA PRO A 192 8.12 11.49 10.78
C PRO A 192 9.14 12.61 10.68
N ALA A 193 10.04 12.69 11.66
CA ALA A 193 11.18 13.62 11.64
C ALA A 193 12.03 13.59 10.34
N TYR A 194 11.98 12.49 9.57
CA TYR A 194 12.63 12.32 8.27
C TYR A 194 11.62 12.39 7.10
N ILE A 195 11.87 11.69 5.99
CA ILE A 195 10.99 11.71 4.81
C ILE A 195 9.75 10.83 5.01
N SER A 196 9.94 9.61 5.51
CA SER A 196 8.87 8.61 5.59
C SER A 196 9.02 7.69 6.79
N SER A 197 7.89 7.19 7.27
CA SER A 197 7.81 6.19 8.34
C SER A 197 6.61 5.28 8.14
N ASN A 198 6.70 4.07 8.68
CA ASN A 198 5.61 3.12 8.65
C ASN A 198 4.86 3.04 9.99
N ASN A 199 3.60 2.58 9.93
CA ASN A 199 2.89 2.07 11.09
C ASN A 199 1.89 0.99 10.64
N THR A 200 1.50 0.09 11.54
CA THR A 200 0.48 -0.92 11.28
C THR A 200 -0.66 -0.74 12.28
N ILE A 201 -1.84 -0.41 11.78
CA ILE A 201 -3.06 -0.36 12.59
C ILE A 201 -3.69 -1.76 12.58
N PHE A 202 -3.64 -2.46 13.71
CA PHE A 202 -4.23 -3.79 13.85
C PHE A 202 -5.70 -3.69 14.24
N MET A 203 -6.60 -4.22 13.41
CA MET A 203 -8.05 -4.26 13.70
C MET A 203 -8.49 -5.69 13.94
N TYR A 204 -8.91 -6.00 15.18
CA TYR A 204 -9.36 -7.34 15.53
C TYR A 204 -10.61 -7.72 14.74
N ARG A 205 -10.59 -8.88 14.08
CA ARG A 205 -11.69 -9.40 13.25
C ARG A 205 -12.43 -10.56 13.90
N GLY A 206 -11.86 -11.19 14.92
CA GLY A 206 -12.41 -12.39 15.56
C GLY A 206 -11.39 -13.51 15.62
N THR A 207 -11.87 -14.76 15.57
CA THR A 207 -11.03 -15.96 15.53
C THR A 207 -11.33 -16.82 14.31
N LEU A 208 -10.32 -17.55 13.81
CA LEU A 208 -10.52 -18.52 12.75
C LEU A 208 -11.51 -19.61 13.21
N PRO A 209 -12.53 -19.94 12.40
CA PRO A 209 -13.49 -20.98 12.74
C PRO A 209 -12.79 -22.34 12.84
N ASN A 210 -13.27 -23.20 13.73
CA ASN A 210 -12.82 -24.58 13.88
C ASN A 210 -11.32 -24.76 14.21
N THR A 211 -10.69 -23.75 14.81
CA THR A 211 -9.31 -23.85 15.34
C THR A 211 -9.32 -24.10 16.84
N ASN A 212 -8.52 -25.06 17.31
CA ASN A 212 -8.28 -25.32 18.72
C ASN A 212 -6.77 -25.50 18.98
N PRO A 213 -6.09 -24.58 19.69
CA PRO A 213 -6.64 -23.39 20.34
C PRO A 213 -7.16 -22.33 19.34
N PRO A 214 -8.03 -21.39 19.78
CA PRO A 214 -8.53 -20.33 18.92
C PRO A 214 -7.40 -19.45 18.36
N ILE A 215 -7.36 -19.28 17.04
CA ILE A 215 -6.39 -18.41 16.36
C ILE A 215 -7.02 -17.04 16.09
N ALA A 216 -6.42 -15.97 16.60
CA ALA A 216 -6.91 -14.61 16.41
C ALA A 216 -6.71 -14.12 14.96
N GLN A 217 -7.69 -13.39 14.42
CA GLN A 217 -7.63 -12.78 13.10
C GLN A 217 -7.57 -11.26 13.20
N TRP A 218 -6.66 -10.65 12.45
CA TRP A 218 -6.51 -9.20 12.38
C TRP A 218 -6.55 -8.69 10.95
N ASN A 219 -7.43 -7.70 10.71
CA ASN A 219 -7.45 -6.88 9.52
C ASN A 219 -6.58 -5.65 9.78
N ASN A 220 -5.45 -5.56 9.12
CA ASN A 220 -4.51 -4.47 9.32
C ASN A 220 -4.77 -3.34 8.34
N ILE A 221 -4.40 -2.12 8.72
CA ILE A 221 -4.13 -1.04 7.78
C ILE A 221 -2.66 -0.72 7.87
N SER A 222 -1.96 -0.98 6.77
CA SER A 222 -0.55 -0.60 6.61
C SER A 222 -0.49 0.89 6.31
N VAL A 223 0.10 1.68 7.20
CA VAL A 223 0.23 3.12 7.09
C VAL A 223 1.66 3.47 6.66
N ILE A 224 1.76 4.36 5.67
CA ILE A 224 2.97 5.00 5.18
C ILE A 224 2.79 6.49 5.41
N ASN A 225 3.50 7.07 6.37
CA ASN A 225 3.52 8.50 6.57
C ASN A 225 4.63 9.10 5.71
N ILE A 226 4.32 10.21 5.03
CA ILE A 226 5.25 11.00 4.23
C ILE A 226 5.23 12.41 4.81
N HIS A 227 6.39 12.90 5.26
CA HIS A 227 6.45 14.20 5.91
C HIS A 227 6.32 15.33 4.88
N ASP A 228 5.23 16.08 4.95
CA ASP A 228 4.78 17.11 4.00
C ASP A 228 5.78 18.26 3.79
N ILE A 229 6.53 18.67 4.81
CA ILE A 229 7.59 19.69 4.72
C ILE A 229 8.94 19.10 4.31
N ASN A 230 9.38 17.98 4.89
CA ASN A 230 10.71 17.42 4.59
C ASN A 230 10.83 16.98 3.12
N ILE A 231 9.75 16.51 2.50
CA ILE A 231 9.75 16.19 1.06
C ILE A 231 10.04 17.42 0.18
N LEU A 232 9.76 18.65 0.66
CA LEU A 232 9.97 19.89 -0.10
C LEU A 232 11.45 20.20 -0.36
N GLY A 233 12.38 19.49 0.27
CA GLY A 233 13.81 19.63 0.03
C GLY A 233 14.40 20.93 0.58
N GLN A 234 13.79 21.48 1.63
CA GLN A 234 14.27 22.67 2.33
C GLN A 234 15.18 22.32 3.51
N SER A 235 14.95 21.16 4.14
CA SER A 235 15.70 20.69 5.31
C SER A 235 16.79 19.69 4.92
N ASP A 236 17.79 19.55 5.80
CA ASP A 236 18.83 18.51 5.68
C ASP A 236 18.36 17.14 6.20
N LEU A 237 17.09 17.04 6.61
CA LEU A 237 16.42 15.78 7.00
C LEU A 237 15.51 15.25 5.89
N GLY A 238 15.42 15.97 4.76
CA GLY A 238 14.49 15.73 3.67
C GLY A 238 15.14 15.29 2.37
N SER A 239 14.51 15.64 1.24
CA SER A 239 14.96 15.23 -0.11
C SER A 239 16.27 15.91 -0.57
N LYS A 240 16.64 17.04 0.03
CA LYS A 240 17.83 17.82 -0.36
C LYS A 240 19.15 17.04 -0.23
N PRO A 241 19.48 16.38 0.89
CA PRO A 241 20.67 15.53 0.99
C PRO A 241 20.78 14.41 -0.06
N ILE A 242 19.65 13.95 -0.61
CA ILE A 242 19.60 12.85 -1.58
C ILE A 242 19.92 13.36 -2.99
N TYR A 243 19.29 14.45 -3.40
CA TYR A 243 19.38 14.95 -4.78
C TYR A 243 20.33 16.14 -4.94
N ASN A 244 20.58 16.87 -3.86
CA ASN A 244 21.49 18.02 -3.74
C ASN A 244 21.33 19.08 -4.84
N ALA A 245 20.09 19.31 -5.30
CA ALA A 245 19.81 20.42 -6.19
C ALA A 245 19.78 21.74 -5.41
N SER A 246 20.27 22.80 -6.03
CA SER A 246 20.25 24.15 -5.45
C SER A 246 18.84 24.71 -5.25
N ASN A 247 17.89 24.30 -6.09
CA ASN A 247 16.48 24.67 -5.97
C ASN A 247 15.72 23.62 -5.16
N PRO A 248 15.11 23.97 -4.00
CA PRO A 248 14.29 23.06 -3.21
C PRO A 248 13.17 22.40 -4.01
N TRP A 249 12.51 23.13 -4.91
CA TRP A 249 11.45 22.57 -5.77
C TRP A 249 11.95 21.46 -6.68
N LYS A 250 13.19 21.53 -7.13
CA LYS A 250 13.80 20.46 -7.92
C LYS A 250 14.04 19.21 -7.07
N ASN A 251 14.47 19.36 -5.81
CA ASN A 251 14.62 18.25 -4.87
C ASN A 251 13.26 17.59 -4.58
N TYR A 252 12.22 18.39 -4.36
CA TYR A 252 10.84 17.92 -4.22
C TYR A 252 10.38 17.14 -5.45
N GLU A 253 10.50 17.70 -6.65
CA GLU A 253 10.03 17.04 -7.87
C GLU A 253 10.77 15.74 -8.16
N LEU A 254 12.09 15.69 -7.96
CA LEU A 254 12.87 14.46 -8.06
C LEU A 254 12.41 13.42 -7.02
N HIS A 255 12.15 13.85 -5.79
CA HIS A 255 11.63 12.96 -4.76
C HIS A 255 10.25 12.42 -5.13
N MET A 256 9.30 13.26 -5.50
CA MET A 256 7.96 12.79 -5.81
C MET A 256 7.89 11.94 -7.08
N THR A 257 8.79 12.17 -8.02
CA THR A 257 8.84 11.41 -9.30
C THR A 257 9.56 10.07 -9.15
N GLU A 258 10.63 10.00 -8.36
CA GLU A 258 11.44 8.78 -8.26
C GLU A 258 11.62 8.23 -6.85
N GLY A 259 11.65 9.11 -5.84
CA GLY A 259 11.83 8.74 -4.44
C GLY A 259 10.57 8.17 -3.81
N LEU A 260 9.40 8.74 -4.09
CA LEU A 260 8.14 8.35 -3.47
C LEU A 260 7.77 6.86 -3.67
N PRO A 261 7.87 6.24 -4.87
CA PRO A 261 7.63 4.81 -4.99
C PRO A 261 8.63 3.97 -4.18
N VAL A 262 9.87 4.46 -4.01
CA VAL A 262 10.89 3.81 -3.17
C VAL A 262 10.57 3.95 -1.69
N SER A 263 10.18 5.15 -1.24
CA SER A 263 9.75 5.39 0.14
C SER A 263 8.54 4.53 0.49
N ILE A 264 7.53 4.46 -0.38
CA ILE A 264 6.37 3.58 -0.16
C ILE A 264 6.81 2.11 -0.05
N ALA A 265 7.64 1.63 -0.96
CA ALA A 265 8.13 0.25 -0.90
C ALA A 265 9.01 -0.03 0.34
N HIS A 266 9.83 0.93 0.76
CA HIS A 266 10.66 0.87 1.95
C HIS A 266 9.80 0.71 3.21
N GLU A 267 8.85 1.61 3.41
CA GLU A 267 7.95 1.55 4.57
C GLU A 267 7.07 0.30 4.54
N MET A 268 6.68 -0.15 3.35
CA MET A 268 5.94 -1.40 3.20
C MET A 268 6.76 -2.65 3.50
N LEU A 269 8.10 -2.64 3.36
CA LEU A 269 8.94 -3.75 3.84
C LEU A 269 8.93 -3.85 5.37
N HIS A 270 8.89 -2.72 6.09
CA HIS A 270 8.71 -2.74 7.54
C HIS A 270 7.32 -3.28 7.92
N ASN A 271 6.26 -2.86 7.21
CA ASN A 271 4.90 -3.39 7.42
C ASN A 271 4.79 -4.87 7.02
N TYR A 272 5.54 -5.33 6.01
CA TYR A 272 5.56 -6.73 5.60
C TYR A 272 6.01 -7.64 6.73
N ILE A 273 6.98 -7.23 7.57
CA ILE A 273 7.38 -8.00 8.75
C ILE A 273 6.21 -8.22 9.72
N ASP A 274 5.32 -7.22 9.88
CA ASP A 274 4.11 -7.34 10.72
C ASP A 274 3.04 -8.26 10.13
N TYR A 275 2.99 -8.40 8.82
CA TYR A 275 2.11 -9.36 8.16
C TYR A 275 2.73 -10.77 8.18
N ALA A 276 3.94 -10.89 7.66
CA ALA A 276 4.58 -12.14 7.30
C ALA A 276 5.03 -12.98 8.49
N TYR A 277 5.23 -12.41 9.69
CA TYR A 277 5.57 -13.22 10.87
C TYR A 277 4.49 -14.26 11.24
N THR A 278 3.28 -14.15 10.67
CA THR A 278 2.20 -15.12 10.83
C THR A 278 2.13 -16.15 9.72
N ALA A 279 2.82 -15.89 8.61
CA ALA A 279 2.84 -16.68 7.40
C ALA A 279 4.13 -17.50 7.24
N ASP A 280 5.22 -16.97 7.78
CA ASP A 280 6.57 -17.43 7.54
C ASP A 280 7.33 -17.46 8.87
N GLU A 281 7.66 -18.68 9.31
CA GLU A 281 8.42 -18.93 10.53
C GLU A 281 9.80 -18.26 10.50
N HIS A 282 10.39 -18.03 9.32
CA HIS A 282 11.67 -17.33 9.20
C HIS A 282 11.58 -15.83 9.50
N ILE A 283 10.39 -15.22 9.35
CA ILE A 283 10.16 -13.81 9.69
C ILE A 283 9.87 -13.63 11.18
N LEU A 284 9.37 -14.66 11.87
CA LEU A 284 9.03 -14.59 13.29
C LEU A 284 10.20 -14.09 14.17
N PRO A 285 11.45 -14.60 14.04
CA PRO A 285 12.59 -14.07 14.79
C PRO A 285 12.81 -12.57 14.58
N ILE A 286 12.70 -12.07 13.35
CA ILE A 286 12.86 -10.63 13.05
C ILE A 286 11.82 -9.83 13.83
N LYS A 287 10.55 -10.26 13.78
CA LYS A 287 9.45 -9.62 14.51
C LYS A 287 9.66 -9.64 16.02
N LEU A 288 10.07 -10.77 16.60
CA LEU A 288 10.26 -10.92 18.05
C LEU A 288 11.46 -10.13 18.59
N TYR A 289 12.42 -9.77 17.74
CA TYR A 289 13.56 -8.92 18.13
C TYR A 289 13.24 -7.42 18.11
N ARG A 290 12.11 -6.99 17.52
CA ARG A 290 11.67 -5.59 17.61
C ARG A 290 11.52 -5.19 19.09
N GLY A 291 12.04 -4.01 19.45
CA GLY A 291 12.10 -3.53 20.83
C GLY A 291 13.35 -3.94 21.61
N LYS A 292 14.18 -4.86 21.08
CA LYS A 292 15.53 -5.08 21.62
C LYS A 292 16.44 -3.88 21.29
N THR A 293 17.34 -3.55 22.20
CA THR A 293 18.26 -2.42 22.08
C THR A 293 18.99 -2.43 20.74
N ASN A 294 18.95 -1.33 20.00
CA ASN A 294 19.62 -1.16 18.70
C ASN A 294 19.17 -2.10 17.57
N PHE A 295 18.18 -2.97 17.76
CA PHE A 295 17.71 -3.87 16.69
C PHE A 295 17.12 -3.09 15.50
N ILE A 296 16.55 -1.91 15.76
CA ILE A 296 16.06 -1.00 14.72
C ILE A 296 17.11 -0.70 13.63
N TYR A 297 18.39 -0.59 13.99
CA TYR A 297 19.47 -0.36 13.02
C TYR A 297 19.74 -1.59 12.14
N ALA A 298 19.55 -2.79 12.68
CA ALA A 298 19.71 -4.03 11.94
C ALA A 298 18.54 -4.23 10.96
N GLU A 299 17.32 -3.97 11.42
CA GLU A 299 16.13 -4.01 10.58
C GLU A 299 16.18 -3.00 9.44
N GLU A 300 16.53 -1.74 9.74
CA GLU A 300 16.73 -0.69 8.73
C GLU A 300 17.73 -1.11 7.65
N ASN A 301 18.85 -1.71 8.07
CA ASN A 301 19.84 -2.22 7.13
C ASN A 301 19.27 -3.34 6.24
N ALA A 302 18.49 -4.25 6.81
CA ALA A 302 17.86 -5.32 6.05
C ALA A 302 16.84 -4.77 5.04
N VAL A 303 16.03 -3.78 5.43
CA VAL A 303 15.09 -3.10 4.53
C VAL A 303 15.82 -2.39 3.40
N ILE A 304 16.80 -1.54 3.71
CA ILE A 304 17.62 -0.82 2.71
C ILE A 304 18.25 -1.81 1.73
N HIS A 305 18.93 -2.85 2.23
CA HIS A 305 19.65 -3.75 1.35
C HIS A 305 18.72 -4.63 0.51
N THR A 306 17.61 -5.11 1.07
CA THR A 306 16.57 -5.84 0.31
C THR A 306 16.01 -4.97 -0.83
N LEU A 307 15.58 -3.76 -0.51
CA LEU A 307 14.95 -2.84 -1.46
C LEU A 307 15.91 -2.44 -2.59
N TYR A 308 17.09 -1.91 -2.24
CA TYR A 308 18.01 -1.39 -3.26
C TYR A 308 18.69 -2.48 -4.07
N SER A 309 18.86 -3.69 -3.53
CA SER A 309 19.32 -4.84 -4.33
C SER A 309 18.31 -5.22 -5.39
N TYR A 310 17.02 -5.27 -5.03
CA TYR A 310 15.93 -5.50 -5.97
C TYR A 310 15.84 -4.41 -7.05
N ILE A 311 15.78 -3.14 -6.63
CA ILE A 311 15.68 -1.99 -7.54
C ILE A 311 16.87 -1.93 -8.50
N LYS A 312 18.10 -2.15 -8.01
CA LYS A 312 19.30 -2.15 -8.86
C LYS A 312 19.25 -3.27 -9.90
N LYS A 313 18.74 -4.45 -9.54
CA LYS A 313 18.59 -5.58 -10.47
C LYS A 313 17.53 -5.30 -11.54
N LYS A 314 16.41 -4.67 -11.18
CA LYS A 314 15.33 -4.32 -12.11
C LYS A 314 15.61 -3.07 -12.95
N GLY A 315 16.51 -2.21 -12.47
CA GLY A 315 16.89 -0.96 -13.12
C GLY A 315 15.84 0.14 -12.96
N GLY A 316 16.18 1.32 -13.49
CA GLY A 316 15.19 2.36 -13.74
C GLY A 316 15.05 3.51 -12.74
N LEU A 317 15.78 3.50 -11.63
CA LEU A 317 15.85 4.61 -10.69
C LEU A 317 17.25 5.21 -10.64
N LEU A 318 17.37 6.48 -10.24
CA LEU A 318 18.65 7.13 -10.05
C LEU A 318 19.44 6.48 -8.90
N ASN A 319 20.70 6.16 -9.17
CA ASN A 319 21.64 5.60 -8.19
C ASN A 319 21.89 6.52 -6.98
N ASN A 320 21.53 7.80 -7.07
CA ASN A 320 21.70 8.78 -6.00
C ASN A 320 21.00 8.33 -4.71
N GLN A 321 19.81 7.72 -4.82
CA GLN A 321 19.07 7.24 -3.66
C GLN A 321 19.84 6.12 -2.94
N SER A 322 20.19 5.04 -3.66
CA SER A 322 20.93 3.92 -3.06
C SER A 322 22.27 4.39 -2.47
N ASN A 323 22.98 5.27 -3.18
CA ASN A 323 24.28 5.79 -2.71
C ASN A 323 24.13 6.58 -1.41
N TYR A 324 23.09 7.42 -1.32
CA TYR A 324 22.78 8.17 -0.11
C TYR A 324 22.46 7.23 1.05
N TYR A 325 21.50 6.31 0.90
CA TYR A 325 21.05 5.46 2.02
C TYR A 325 22.12 4.47 2.48
N TYR A 326 22.94 3.92 1.58
CA TYR A 326 24.07 3.09 2.00
C TYR A 326 25.10 3.86 2.83
N LYS A 327 25.46 5.07 2.38
CA LYS A 327 26.49 5.88 3.05
C LYS A 327 26.01 6.52 4.34
N THR A 328 24.77 7.01 4.36
CA THR A 328 24.25 7.86 5.44
C THR A 328 23.47 7.06 6.49
N VAL A 329 22.94 5.89 6.14
CA VAL A 329 22.15 5.07 7.07
C VAL A 329 22.80 3.71 7.29
N PHE A 330 23.01 2.94 6.20
CA PHE A 330 23.47 1.55 6.32
C PHE A 330 24.83 1.43 7.01
N GLU A 331 25.85 2.13 6.51
CA GLU A 331 27.21 2.08 7.05
C GLU A 331 27.31 2.61 8.49
N PRO A 332 26.68 3.75 8.86
CA PRO A 332 26.59 4.19 10.25
C PRO A 332 25.92 3.17 11.18
N ASN A 333 24.82 2.55 10.75
CA ASN A 333 24.15 1.50 11.52
C ASN A 333 25.08 0.32 11.80
N ILE A 334 25.85 -0.14 10.79
CA ILE A 334 26.86 -1.20 10.98
C ILE A 334 27.90 -0.79 12.03
N LYS A 335 28.39 0.46 11.99
CA LYS A 335 29.37 0.96 12.97
C LYS A 335 28.80 0.94 14.39
N ILE A 336 27.53 1.35 14.58
CA ILE A 336 26.85 1.33 15.87
C ILE A 336 26.72 -0.10 16.39
N LEU A 337 26.20 -1.01 15.57
CA LEU A 337 26.02 -2.42 15.93
C LEU A 337 27.35 -3.12 16.26
N ASN A 338 28.43 -2.76 15.56
CA ASN A 338 29.75 -3.30 15.81
C ASN A 338 30.33 -2.81 17.15
N ARG A 339 30.20 -1.50 17.45
CA ARG A 339 30.62 -0.94 18.75
C ARG A 339 29.86 -1.54 19.92
N GLY A 340 28.57 -1.87 19.72
CA GLY A 340 27.75 -2.56 20.71
C GLY A 340 27.95 -4.08 20.77
N HIS A 341 28.86 -4.66 19.98
CA HIS A 341 29.04 -6.12 19.84
C HIS A 341 27.77 -6.90 19.45
N GLN A 342 26.78 -6.23 18.85
CA GLN A 342 25.49 -6.78 18.47
C GLN A 342 25.44 -7.25 17.02
N LEU A 343 26.34 -6.75 16.16
CA LEU A 343 26.33 -6.99 14.72
C LEU A 343 26.19 -8.47 14.35
N LYS A 344 27.06 -9.33 14.91
CA LYS A 344 27.05 -10.77 14.61
C LYS A 344 25.76 -11.44 15.09
N ALA A 345 25.24 -11.04 16.25
CA ALA A 345 24.01 -11.60 16.80
C ALA A 345 22.81 -11.24 15.92
N TYR A 346 22.71 -9.99 15.46
CA TYR A 346 21.61 -9.54 14.62
C TYR A 346 21.70 -10.08 13.18
N CYS A 347 22.89 -10.22 12.59
CA CYS A 347 23.01 -10.90 11.28
C CYS A 347 22.40 -12.31 11.27
N LYS A 348 22.50 -13.05 12.38
CA LYS A 348 21.93 -14.39 12.51
C LYS A 348 20.40 -14.41 12.59
N VAL A 349 19.77 -13.28 12.89
CA VAL A 349 18.31 -13.16 12.90
C VAL A 349 17.77 -13.12 11.47
N PHE A 350 18.53 -12.55 10.54
CA PHE A 350 18.15 -12.41 9.12
C PHE A 350 18.70 -13.52 8.22
N SER A 351 19.76 -14.21 8.65
CA SER A 351 20.40 -15.26 7.86
C SER A 351 20.69 -16.50 8.70
N ASN A 352 20.38 -17.69 8.17
CA ASN A 352 20.75 -18.98 8.76
C ASN A 352 22.27 -19.26 8.71
N LEU A 353 23.07 -18.29 8.26
CA LEU A 353 24.49 -18.45 8.04
C LEU A 353 25.26 -18.33 9.37
N ASN A 354 25.83 -19.44 9.81
CA ASN A 354 26.92 -19.45 10.80
C ASN A 354 28.25 -18.90 10.23
N SER A 355 28.27 -18.48 8.96
CA SER A 355 29.48 -18.07 8.27
C SER A 355 29.99 -16.73 8.81
N LYS A 356 31.30 -16.63 8.98
CA LYS A 356 31.98 -15.36 9.27
C LYS A 356 31.89 -14.50 8.01
N PRO A 357 31.14 -13.40 7.95
CA PRO A 357 31.06 -12.65 6.71
C PRO A 357 32.20 -11.63 6.69
N LYS A 358 33.07 -11.73 5.69
CA LYS A 358 33.87 -10.57 5.27
C LYS A 358 32.99 -9.47 4.66
N ASP A 359 31.74 -9.79 4.30
CA ASP A 359 30.75 -8.85 3.75
C ASP A 359 29.40 -8.95 4.48
N TYR A 360 29.21 -8.08 5.47
CA TYR A 360 27.98 -8.01 6.27
C TYR A 360 26.75 -7.62 5.45
N LYS A 361 26.91 -7.00 4.26
CA LYS A 361 25.79 -6.56 3.43
C LYS A 361 24.89 -7.74 3.07
N SER A 362 25.48 -8.83 2.62
CA SER A 362 24.78 -10.06 2.21
C SER A 362 23.95 -10.75 3.29
N ASN A 363 24.11 -10.40 4.57
CA ASN A 363 23.38 -11.06 5.67
C ASN A 363 22.15 -10.28 6.15
N PHE A 364 22.05 -8.99 5.81
CA PHE A 364 20.90 -8.17 6.12
C PHE A 364 19.95 -8.18 4.93
N LEU A 365 19.17 -9.26 4.82
CA LEU A 365 18.14 -9.44 3.80
C LEU A 365 16.85 -9.92 4.46
N ILE A 366 15.73 -9.41 3.98
CA ILE A 366 14.41 -9.93 4.31
C ILE A 366 14.09 -11.00 3.24
N PRO A 367 13.77 -12.25 3.62
CA PRO A 367 13.50 -13.34 2.68
C PRO A 367 12.10 -13.16 2.04
N ILE A 368 11.94 -12.14 1.22
CA ILE A 368 10.68 -11.79 0.56
C ILE A 368 10.64 -12.20 -0.93
N PHE A 369 11.83 -12.31 -1.55
CA PHE A 369 12.03 -12.63 -2.97
C PHE A 369 12.66 -14.01 -3.21
N GLU A 370 12.73 -14.84 -2.18
CA GLU A 370 13.26 -16.20 -2.26
C GLU A 370 12.23 -17.20 -2.81
#